data_AF-A0A382MN68-F1
#
_entry.id   AF-A0A382MN68-F1
#
_cell.length_a   1.000
_cell.length_b   1.000
_cell.length_c   1.000
_cell.angle_alpha   90.00
_cell.angle_beta   90.00
_cell.angle_gamma   90.00
#
_symmetry.space_group_name_H-M   'P 1'
#
loop_
_entity.id
_entity.type
_entity.pdbx_description
1 polymer ?
#
loop_
_entity_poly.entity_id
_entity_poly.type
_entity_poly.pdbx_seq_one_letter_code
_entity_poly.pdbx_strand_id
1 'polypeptide(L)'
;EWLLQEDLQLGFEPGVCAASDLHLGWMGGPRSVETFRGRFGQKYPLRQRDSAYGTGPITAIHAPELTRDSLWKAIEARHTAGTSGARMILDLRLGDAQAGDCVTVEAGDTLDLHFSVFACAPLARVDVIAGVHRLHTFAPGGTLDWSADLSLPSAEVPGRWIYLRVEQADGEWGWTSPVYLDRGDDPPAGDQYPAWNACAIEADAADPGDSGDAAMSQHLADLHAYLEREEEVGRFADLTIAGILHLGVGTCAQFRCHWGEEGLPMTIRWFYEFEIPKIRFDFGWRDYGAMPENQLGPQLMERY
;
A
#
# COMPACT_ATOMS: atom_id res chain seq x y z
N GLU A 1 -0.75 1.49 -5.82
CA GLU A 1 0.67 1.42 -6.23
C GLU A 1 0.89 0.64 -7.51
N TRP A 2 0.36 -0.58 -7.68
CA TRP A 2 0.48 -1.34 -8.95
C TRP A 2 0.10 -0.54 -10.21
N LEU A 3 -1.04 0.18 -10.19
CA LEU A 3 -1.45 1.04 -11.31
C LEU A 3 -0.46 2.19 -11.57
N LEU A 4 0.05 2.81 -10.51
CA LEU A 4 1.09 3.84 -10.64
C LEU A 4 2.34 3.28 -11.34
N GLN A 5 2.79 2.09 -10.92
CA GLN A 5 3.95 1.42 -11.49
C GLN A 5 3.72 0.98 -12.95
N GLU A 6 2.50 0.57 -13.31
CA GLU A 6 2.12 0.25 -14.69
C GLU A 6 2.17 1.51 -15.57
N ASP A 7 1.54 2.60 -15.14
CA ASP A 7 1.53 3.87 -15.89
C ASP A 7 2.94 4.43 -16.08
N LEU A 8 3.78 4.39 -15.05
CA LEU A 8 5.18 4.83 -15.11
C LEU A 8 6.01 4.01 -16.10
N GLN A 9 5.82 2.69 -16.14
CA GLN A 9 6.52 1.82 -17.10
C GLN A 9 6.05 2.02 -18.55
N LEU A 10 4.82 2.51 -18.75
CA LEU A 10 4.32 2.93 -20.06
C LEU A 10 4.85 4.31 -20.49
N GLY A 11 5.64 4.97 -19.64
CA GLY A 11 6.24 6.28 -19.93
C GLY A 11 5.32 7.47 -19.61
N PHE A 12 4.24 7.25 -18.85
CA PHE A 12 3.43 8.34 -18.34
C PHE A 12 4.07 8.97 -17.10
N GLU A 13 3.74 10.24 -16.85
CA GLU A 13 4.15 10.96 -15.65
C GLU A 13 2.93 11.36 -14.80
N PRO A 14 2.24 10.42 -14.14
CA PRO A 14 1.05 10.71 -13.34
C PRO A 14 1.35 11.40 -12.00
N GLY A 15 0.40 12.19 -11.51
CA GLY A 15 0.37 12.57 -10.09
C GLY A 15 -0.32 11.49 -9.27
N VAL A 16 0.06 11.35 -7.99
CA VAL A 16 -0.62 10.43 -7.08
C VAL A 16 -1.85 11.11 -6.49
N CYS A 17 -2.99 10.43 -6.62
CA CYS A 17 -4.26 10.79 -6.02
C CYS A 17 -4.84 9.57 -5.30
N ALA A 18 -5.34 9.79 -4.10
CA ALA A 18 -6.05 8.81 -3.30
C ALA A 18 -7.46 9.34 -2.99
N ALA A 19 -8.46 8.54 -3.32
CA ALA A 19 -9.86 8.87 -3.13
C ALA A 19 -10.63 7.62 -2.70
N SER A 20 -11.64 7.83 -1.85
CA SER A 20 -12.46 6.75 -1.30
C SER A 20 -13.64 6.32 -2.19
N ASP A 21 -13.94 7.08 -3.25
CA ASP A 21 -15.19 6.93 -4.02
C ASP A 21 -16.42 6.94 -3.10
N LEU A 22 -16.32 7.72 -2.01
CA LEU A 22 -17.36 7.79 -1.00
C LEU A 22 -18.54 8.59 -1.52
N HIS A 23 -19.72 7.96 -1.52
CA HIS A 23 -20.99 8.56 -1.91
C HIS A 23 -21.66 9.33 -0.75
N LEU A 24 -20.85 9.82 0.18
CA LEU A 24 -21.25 10.60 1.37
C LEU A 24 -20.33 11.83 1.49
N GLY A 25 -20.85 12.93 2.02
CA GLY A 25 -20.14 14.22 2.13
C GLY A 25 -19.04 14.29 3.20
N TRP A 26 -18.37 13.18 3.51
CA TRP A 26 -17.34 13.11 4.56
C TRP A 26 -15.95 12.91 3.98
N MET A 27 -15.13 13.96 3.99
CA MET A 27 -13.75 13.89 3.48
C MET A 27 -12.89 12.91 4.29
N GLY A 28 -12.39 11.86 3.63
CA GLY A 28 -11.62 10.81 4.28
C GLY A 28 -12.44 9.90 5.19
N GLY A 29 -13.76 9.91 5.08
CA GLY A 29 -14.60 8.91 5.74
C GLY A 29 -14.40 7.53 5.11
N PRO A 30 -14.49 6.42 5.88
CA PRO A 30 -14.44 5.08 5.30
C PRO A 30 -15.49 4.93 4.20
N ARG A 31 -15.18 4.10 3.18
CA ARG A 31 -16.20 3.71 2.20
C ARG A 31 -17.38 3.12 2.98
N SER A 32 -18.58 3.71 2.82
CA SER A 32 -19.77 3.13 3.42
C SER A 32 -20.14 1.87 2.65
N VAL A 33 -20.57 0.83 3.35
CA VAL A 33 -21.16 -0.35 2.72
C VAL A 33 -22.30 0.12 1.82
N GLU A 34 -22.16 -0.15 0.52
CA GLU A 34 -23.16 0.22 -0.47
C GLU A 34 -24.43 -0.61 -0.19
N THR A 35 -25.46 0.03 0.36
CA THR A 35 -26.72 -0.64 0.77
C THR A 35 -27.41 -1.36 -0.39
N PHE A 36 -27.10 -0.97 -1.63
CA PHE A 36 -27.61 -1.59 -2.86
C PHE A 36 -26.81 -2.82 -3.33
N ARG A 37 -25.60 -3.06 -2.81
CA ARG A 37 -24.82 -4.29 -3.09
C ARG A 37 -25.14 -5.44 -2.12
N GLY A 38 -26.00 -5.21 -1.13
CA GLY A 38 -26.35 -6.21 -0.12
C GLY A 38 -25.26 -6.38 0.94
N ARG A 39 -25.24 -7.55 1.60
CA ARG A 39 -24.33 -7.84 2.74
C ARG A 39 -22.87 -8.04 2.31
N PHE A 40 -22.62 -8.35 1.03
CA PHE A 40 -21.32 -8.74 0.50
C PHE A 40 -20.96 -7.92 -0.74
N GLY A 41 -19.70 -7.46 -0.81
CA GLY A 41 -19.09 -7.04 -2.07
C GLY A 41 -18.40 -8.24 -2.72
N GLN A 42 -18.51 -8.39 -4.04
CA GLN A 42 -17.66 -9.33 -4.77
C GLN A 42 -16.27 -8.73 -4.92
N LYS A 43 -15.26 -9.33 -4.29
CA LYS A 43 -13.84 -9.10 -4.56
C LYS A 43 -13.28 -10.45 -5.03
N TYR A 44 -13.14 -10.61 -6.35
CA TYR A 44 -12.89 -11.92 -6.97
C TYR A 44 -14.08 -12.87 -6.74
N PRO A 45 -14.00 -14.20 -6.99
CA PRO A 45 -15.15 -15.08 -6.77
C PRO A 45 -15.40 -15.35 -5.27
N LEU A 46 -14.88 -14.47 -4.39
CA LEU A 46 -15.05 -14.47 -2.94
C LEU A 46 -16.11 -13.43 -2.53
N ARG A 47 -16.87 -13.78 -1.50
CA ARG A 47 -17.87 -12.92 -0.86
C ARG A 47 -17.23 -12.13 0.27
N GLN A 48 -16.60 -11.02 -0.08
CA GLN A 48 -16.02 -10.14 0.92
C GLN A 48 -17.10 -9.36 1.67
N ARG A 49 -17.01 -9.33 2.99
CA ARG A 49 -17.84 -8.45 3.83
C ARG A 49 -17.06 -7.19 4.17
N ASP A 50 -17.46 -6.11 3.51
CA ASP A 50 -16.69 -4.87 3.37
C ASP A 50 -16.00 -4.43 4.67
N SER A 51 -14.68 -4.39 4.59
CA SER A 51 -13.78 -3.88 5.61
C SER A 51 -12.93 -2.75 5.07
N ALA A 52 -13.52 -1.89 4.21
CA ALA A 52 -12.92 -0.67 3.68
C ALA A 52 -11.83 -0.14 4.61
N TYR A 53 -10.67 0.24 4.04
CA TYR A 53 -9.63 0.92 4.79
C TYR A 53 -10.30 1.99 5.68
N GLY A 54 -10.01 1.91 6.97
CA GLY A 54 -10.91 2.34 8.05
C GLY A 54 -11.16 3.84 8.06
N THR A 55 -10.25 4.58 7.44
CA THR A 55 -10.43 5.94 6.96
C THR A 55 -10.38 5.91 5.43
N GLY A 56 -11.20 6.72 4.78
CA GLY A 56 -11.21 6.78 3.32
C GLY A 56 -9.89 7.35 2.81
N PRO A 57 -9.31 6.81 1.73
CA PRO A 57 -8.10 7.38 1.13
C PRO A 57 -8.26 8.87 0.83
N ILE A 58 -7.20 9.63 1.08
CA ILE A 58 -7.19 11.09 0.93
C ILE A 58 -5.97 11.56 0.15
N THR A 59 -6.18 12.64 -0.62
CA THR A 59 -5.11 13.32 -1.35
C THR A 59 -4.70 14.58 -0.61
N ALA A 60 -3.41 14.71 -0.33
CA ALA A 60 -2.79 15.97 0.05
C ALA A 60 -2.38 16.73 -1.23
N ILE A 61 -2.65 18.03 -1.26
CA ILE A 61 -2.22 18.94 -2.33
C ILE A 61 -1.22 19.92 -1.73
N HIS A 62 -0.01 19.94 -2.27
CA HIS A 62 1.07 20.80 -1.82
C HIS A 62 1.02 22.11 -2.59
N ALA A 63 0.33 23.10 -2.02
CA ALA A 63 0.16 24.42 -2.61
C ALA A 63 0.68 25.52 -1.66
N PRO A 64 1.27 26.61 -2.18
CA PRO A 64 1.76 27.71 -1.34
C PRO A 64 0.63 28.48 -0.65
N GLU A 65 -0.61 28.37 -1.16
CA GLU A 65 -1.77 29.11 -0.65
C GLU A 65 -3.05 28.27 -0.78
N LEU A 66 -3.97 28.45 0.17
CA LEU A 66 -5.30 27.83 0.12
C LEU A 66 -6.26 28.66 -0.75
N THR A 67 -5.94 28.78 -2.04
CA THR A 67 -6.78 29.41 -3.05
C THR A 67 -7.06 28.45 -4.20
N ARG A 68 -8.21 28.60 -4.87
CA ARG A 68 -8.58 27.72 -5.99
C ARG A 68 -7.48 27.64 -7.06
N ASP A 69 -6.92 28.78 -7.44
CA ASP A 69 -5.94 28.86 -8.52
C ASP A 69 -4.59 28.25 -8.09
N SER A 70 -4.20 28.41 -6.82
CA SER A 70 -2.99 27.80 -6.25
C SER A 70 -3.12 26.28 -6.17
N LEU A 71 -4.26 25.79 -5.69
CA LEU A 71 -4.58 24.36 -5.65
C LEU A 71 -4.62 23.74 -7.05
N TRP A 72 -5.24 24.43 -8.02
CA TRP A 72 -5.33 23.95 -9.39
C TRP A 72 -3.94 23.79 -10.02
N LYS A 73 -3.07 24.79 -9.88
CA LYS A 73 -1.69 24.72 -10.37
C LYS A 73 -0.88 23.60 -9.71
N ALA A 74 -1.04 23.40 -8.40
CA ALA A 74 -0.38 22.31 -7.68
C ALA A 74 -0.84 20.94 -8.20
N ILE A 75 -2.14 20.76 -8.48
CA ILE A 75 -2.67 19.53 -9.08
C ILE A 75 -2.10 19.34 -10.50
N GLU A 76 -2.11 20.37 -11.34
CA GLU A 76 -1.55 20.31 -12.70
C GLU A 76 -0.05 19.95 -12.70
N ALA A 77 0.70 20.48 -11.73
CA ALA A 77 2.10 20.17 -11.52
C ALA A 77 2.35 18.86 -10.75
N ARG A 78 1.29 18.11 -10.41
CA ARG A 78 1.35 16.82 -9.69
C ARG A 78 1.97 16.93 -8.29
N HIS A 79 1.95 18.12 -7.68
CA HIS A 79 2.40 18.37 -6.32
C HIS A 79 1.38 17.82 -5.33
N THR A 80 1.27 16.49 -5.30
CA THR A 80 0.27 15.74 -4.55
C THR A 80 0.88 14.53 -3.86
N ALA A 81 0.21 14.06 -2.82
CA ALA A 81 0.49 12.80 -2.16
C ALA A 81 -0.82 12.10 -1.83
N GLY A 82 -0.83 10.78 -1.86
CA GLY A 82 -1.99 9.98 -1.50
C GLY A 82 -1.73 9.19 -0.23
N THR A 83 -2.73 9.07 0.64
CA THR A 83 -2.66 8.17 1.80
C THR A 83 -3.86 7.23 1.82
N SER A 84 -3.73 6.08 2.47
CA SER A 84 -4.85 5.15 2.67
C SER A 84 -5.94 5.68 3.59
N GLY A 85 -5.69 6.83 4.25
CA GLY A 85 -6.67 7.61 4.98
C GLY A 85 -6.09 8.35 6.20
N ALA A 86 -4.92 7.93 6.70
CA ALA A 86 -4.15 8.72 7.66
C ALA A 86 -3.76 10.10 7.07
N ARG A 87 -3.94 11.18 7.84
CA ARG A 87 -3.66 12.58 7.41
C ARG A 87 -2.17 12.92 7.52
N MET A 88 -1.33 12.07 6.94
CA MET A 88 0.11 12.27 6.91
C MET A 88 0.51 13.42 5.99
N ILE A 89 1.60 14.09 6.33
CA ILE A 89 2.29 15.04 5.43
C ILE A 89 3.57 14.34 4.97
N LEU A 90 3.74 14.21 3.66
CA LEU A 90 4.85 13.50 3.03
C LEU A 90 5.57 14.47 2.07
N ASP A 91 6.77 14.91 2.42
CA ASP A 91 7.59 15.77 1.59
C ASP A 91 8.81 15.00 1.06
N LEU A 92 8.96 15.02 -0.26
CA LEU A 92 10.09 14.46 -1.00
C LEU A 92 10.68 15.59 -1.84
N ARG A 93 11.98 15.83 -1.64
CA ARG A 93 12.77 16.80 -2.39
C ARG A 93 13.94 16.12 -3.09
N LEU A 94 14.30 16.64 -4.27
CA LEU A 94 15.53 16.33 -4.98
C LEU A 94 16.21 17.66 -5.33
N GLY A 95 17.22 18.04 -4.54
CA GLY A 95 17.71 19.42 -4.53
C GLY A 95 16.56 20.42 -4.25
N ASP A 96 16.35 21.37 -5.16
CA ASP A 96 15.28 22.36 -5.05
C ASP A 96 13.91 21.86 -5.58
N ALA A 97 13.89 20.73 -6.30
CA ALA A 97 12.68 20.15 -6.86
C ALA A 97 11.89 19.38 -5.81
N GLN A 98 10.58 19.22 -6.03
CA GLN A 98 9.67 18.45 -5.19
C GLN A 98 8.92 17.37 -5.94
N ALA A 99 8.30 16.45 -5.20
CA ALA A 99 7.36 15.46 -5.74
C ALA A 99 6.39 16.08 -6.76
N GLY A 100 6.38 15.53 -7.99
CA GLY A 100 5.62 16.02 -9.15
C GLY A 100 6.47 16.72 -10.22
N ASP A 101 7.60 17.31 -9.82
CA ASP A 101 8.53 18.01 -10.73
C ASP A 101 9.32 17.05 -11.62
N CYS A 102 9.88 17.60 -12.70
CA CYS A 102 10.81 16.92 -13.57
C CYS A 102 12.18 17.60 -13.46
N VAL A 103 13.23 16.79 -13.27
CA VAL A 103 14.60 17.23 -13.03
C VAL A 103 15.49 16.64 -14.11
N THR A 104 16.27 17.49 -14.78
CA THR A 104 17.31 17.03 -15.71
C THR A 104 18.46 16.42 -14.91
N VAL A 105 18.84 15.19 -15.25
CA VAL A 105 19.93 14.45 -14.61
C VAL A 105 21.00 14.10 -15.64
N GLU A 106 22.23 14.53 -15.39
CA GLU A 106 23.38 14.30 -16.24
C GLU A 106 24.28 13.18 -15.69
N ALA A 107 25.13 12.64 -16.57
CA ALA A 107 26.12 11.64 -16.19
C ALA A 107 27.13 12.24 -15.19
N GLY A 108 27.21 11.65 -14.00
CA GLY A 108 28.12 12.09 -12.94
C GLY A 108 27.50 13.00 -11.88
N ASP A 109 26.22 13.37 -12.04
CA ASP A 109 25.48 14.07 -11.00
C ASP A 109 25.34 13.24 -9.72
N THR A 110 25.21 13.93 -8.59
CA THR A 110 24.76 13.34 -7.32
C THR A 110 23.32 13.77 -7.08
N LEU A 111 22.45 12.80 -6.81
CA LEU A 111 21.06 13.04 -6.49
C LEU A 111 20.93 13.17 -4.98
N ASP A 112 20.77 14.39 -4.50
CA ASP A 112 20.58 14.73 -3.10
C ASP A 112 19.09 14.75 -2.75
N LEU A 113 18.63 13.68 -2.11
CA LEU A 113 17.24 13.52 -1.69
C LEU A 113 17.08 13.97 -0.24
N HIS A 114 16.03 14.76 0.02
CA HIS A 114 15.58 15.09 1.38
C HIS A 114 14.15 14.63 1.58
N PHE A 115 13.88 14.03 2.73
CA PHE A 115 12.58 13.48 3.08
C PHE A 115 12.12 14.07 4.41
N SER A 116 10.84 14.46 4.47
CA SER A 116 10.18 14.78 5.73
C SER A 116 8.81 14.11 5.79
N VAL A 117 8.55 13.39 6.88
CA VAL A 117 7.31 12.64 7.11
C VAL A 117 6.75 13.05 8.46
N PHE A 118 5.48 13.47 8.46
CA PHE A 118 4.71 13.77 9.67
C PHE A 118 3.51 12.82 9.72
N ALA A 119 3.58 11.86 10.61
CA ALA A 119 2.66 10.73 10.70
C ALA A 119 1.54 10.97 11.72
N CYS A 120 0.48 10.17 11.62
CA CYS A 120 -0.63 10.12 12.59
C CYS A 120 -0.49 8.97 13.59
N ALA A 121 0.38 8.00 13.31
CA ALA A 121 0.76 6.90 14.19
C ALA A 121 2.26 6.57 13.99
N PRO A 122 2.89 5.85 14.93
CA PRO A 122 4.32 5.52 14.86
C PRO A 122 4.74 4.98 13.48
N LEU A 123 5.79 5.56 12.89
CA LEU A 123 6.31 5.12 11.60
C LEU A 123 6.96 3.74 11.73
N ALA A 124 6.50 2.81 10.91
CA ALA A 124 7.07 1.47 10.79
C ALA A 124 8.16 1.44 9.73
N ARG A 125 7.91 2.02 8.55
CA ARG A 125 8.79 1.91 7.39
C ARG A 125 8.69 3.13 6.46
N VAL A 126 9.81 3.54 5.89
CA VAL A 126 9.86 4.49 4.77
C VAL A 126 10.73 3.90 3.67
N ASP A 127 10.13 3.60 2.52
CA ASP A 127 10.81 3.07 1.35
C ASP A 127 11.06 4.18 0.33
N VAL A 128 12.28 4.23 -0.20
CA VAL A 128 12.64 5.04 -1.38
C VAL A 128 12.58 4.13 -2.59
N ILE A 129 11.70 4.45 -3.54
CA ILE A 129 11.48 3.64 -4.74
C ILE A 129 11.98 4.43 -5.95
N ALA A 130 12.80 3.80 -6.79
CA ALA A 130 13.23 4.37 -8.05
C ALA A 130 13.10 3.34 -9.17
N GLY A 131 12.44 3.74 -10.26
CA GLY A 131 12.05 2.78 -11.30
C GLY A 131 11.16 1.67 -10.72
N VAL A 132 11.51 0.44 -11.10
CA VAL A 132 10.85 -0.79 -10.63
C VAL A 132 11.55 -1.40 -9.40
N HIS A 133 12.42 -0.64 -8.71
CA HIS A 133 13.24 -1.12 -7.60
C HIS A 133 13.04 -0.31 -6.32
N ARG A 134 13.23 -0.97 -5.17
CA ARG A 134 13.33 -0.31 -3.87
C ARG A 134 14.80 -0.01 -3.58
N LEU A 135 15.19 1.25 -3.69
CA LEU A 135 16.56 1.73 -3.45
C LEU A 135 16.98 1.58 -2.00
N HIS A 136 16.08 1.95 -1.09
CA HIS A 136 16.38 2.01 0.34
C HIS A 136 15.13 1.80 1.17
N THR A 137 15.32 1.28 2.39
CA THR A 137 14.29 1.18 3.42
C THR A 137 14.85 1.74 4.71
N PHE A 138 14.18 2.77 5.22
CA PHE A 138 14.41 3.29 6.56
C PHE A 138 13.44 2.66 7.55
N ALA A 139 13.93 2.42 8.77
CA ALA A 139 13.14 2.03 9.93
C ALA A 139 13.21 3.17 10.98
N PRO A 140 12.28 4.15 10.94
CA PRO A 140 12.32 5.34 11.81
C PRO A 140 12.19 5.05 13.32
N GLY A 141 11.91 3.81 13.72
CA GLY A 141 11.86 3.41 15.12
C GLY A 141 10.59 3.86 15.86
N GLY A 142 9.47 4.05 15.14
CA GLY A 142 8.19 4.39 15.73
C GLY A 142 7.99 5.87 16.08
N THR A 143 8.77 6.78 15.50
CA THR A 143 8.53 8.23 15.65
C THR A 143 7.31 8.67 14.82
N LEU A 144 6.74 9.83 15.17
CA LEU A 144 5.67 10.46 14.37
C LEU A 144 6.27 11.41 13.33
N ASP A 145 7.21 12.23 13.76
CA ASP A 145 7.92 13.18 12.90
C ASP A 145 9.29 12.58 12.59
N TRP A 146 9.65 12.55 11.31
CA TRP A 146 10.91 11.96 10.86
C TRP A 146 11.42 12.67 9.61
N SER A 147 12.74 12.82 9.53
CA SER A 147 13.42 13.31 8.34
C SER A 147 14.72 12.55 8.12
N ALA A 148 15.14 12.45 6.87
CA ALA A 148 16.43 11.90 6.48
C ALA A 148 16.87 12.45 5.14
N ASP A 149 18.16 12.28 4.88
CA ASP A 149 18.80 12.60 3.61
C ASP A 149 19.37 11.33 2.99
N LEU A 150 19.39 11.27 1.66
CA LEU A 150 20.02 10.20 0.89
C LEU A 150 20.68 10.81 -0.35
N SER A 151 22.00 10.74 -0.42
CA SER A 151 22.79 11.16 -1.58
C SER A 151 23.30 9.94 -2.33
N LEU A 152 22.98 9.84 -3.62
CA LEU A 152 23.41 8.73 -4.49
C LEU A 152 23.93 9.27 -5.83
N PRO A 153 25.01 8.70 -6.39
CA PRO A 153 25.41 9.01 -7.77
C PRO A 153 24.30 8.67 -8.78
N SER A 154 24.15 9.46 -9.84
CA SER A 154 23.16 9.20 -10.90
C SER A 154 23.35 7.86 -11.61
N ALA A 155 24.57 7.32 -11.56
CA ALA A 155 24.93 6.00 -12.08
C ALA A 155 24.41 4.83 -11.21
N GLU A 156 23.97 5.09 -9.98
CA GLU A 156 23.43 4.07 -9.07
C GLU A 156 21.90 4.09 -8.98
N VAL A 157 21.24 5.15 -9.47
CA VAL A 157 19.79 5.32 -9.37
C VAL A 157 19.10 4.74 -10.61
N PRO A 158 18.37 3.61 -10.49
CA PRO A 158 17.66 3.01 -11.62
C PRO A 158 16.38 3.78 -11.93
N GLY A 159 15.91 3.62 -13.17
CA GLY A 159 14.65 4.18 -13.63
C GLY A 159 14.67 5.69 -13.91
N ARG A 160 13.47 6.23 -14.18
CA ARG A 160 13.23 7.62 -14.58
C ARG A 160 12.33 8.37 -13.61
N TRP A 161 12.13 7.81 -12.42
CA TRP A 161 11.28 8.38 -11.39
C TRP A 161 11.74 7.94 -10.00
N ILE A 162 11.49 8.77 -8.99
CA ILE A 162 11.72 8.47 -7.58
C ILE A 162 10.47 8.87 -6.79
N TYR A 163 9.95 8.01 -5.91
CA TYR A 163 8.89 8.38 -4.96
C TYR A 163 9.09 7.71 -3.60
N LEU A 164 8.41 8.25 -2.58
CA LEU A 164 8.38 7.67 -1.25
C LEU A 164 7.14 6.80 -1.05
N ARG A 165 7.32 5.67 -0.36
CA ARG A 165 6.24 4.89 0.23
C ARG A 165 6.43 4.81 1.74
N VAL A 166 5.41 5.17 2.49
CA VAL A 166 5.42 5.23 3.95
C VAL A 166 4.42 4.24 4.53
N GLU A 167 4.81 3.56 5.60
CA GLU A 167 3.99 2.66 6.40
C GLU A 167 4.02 3.11 7.86
N GLN A 168 2.84 3.22 8.47
CA GLN A 168 2.67 3.38 9.91
C GLN A 168 2.44 2.02 10.58
N ALA A 169 2.73 1.94 11.88
CA ALA A 169 2.54 0.74 12.69
C ALA A 169 1.06 0.30 12.81
N ASP A 170 0.11 1.18 12.52
CA ASP A 170 -1.32 0.87 12.43
C ASP A 170 -1.75 0.42 11.03
N GLY A 171 -0.80 0.13 10.14
CA GLY A 171 -1.03 -0.40 8.80
C GLY A 171 -1.65 0.61 7.82
N GLU A 172 -1.65 1.90 8.15
CA GLU A 172 -1.93 2.99 7.21
C GLU A 172 -0.67 3.34 6.39
N TRP A 173 -0.89 3.81 5.16
CA TRP A 173 0.15 4.02 4.18
C TRP A 173 0.03 5.34 3.45
N GLY A 174 1.15 5.76 2.88
CA GLY A 174 1.29 7.01 2.16
C GLY A 174 2.24 6.88 0.97
N TRP A 175 1.95 7.63 -0.08
CA TRP A 175 2.77 7.72 -1.29
C TRP A 175 2.88 9.17 -1.73
N THR A 176 4.09 9.63 -2.04
CA THR A 176 4.27 10.91 -2.75
C THR A 176 3.98 10.72 -4.24
N SER A 177 3.64 11.79 -4.95
CA SER A 177 3.90 11.81 -6.40
C SER A 177 5.38 11.57 -6.69
N PRO A 178 5.74 11.02 -7.86
CA PRO A 178 7.12 10.87 -8.24
C PRO A 178 7.79 12.20 -8.58
N VAL A 179 9.08 12.31 -8.27
CA VAL A 179 10.00 13.22 -8.96
C VAL A 179 10.47 12.50 -10.23
N TYR A 180 10.33 13.15 -11.38
CA TYR A 180 10.71 12.61 -12.68
C TYR A 180 12.15 12.96 -13.02
N LEU A 181 12.89 12.00 -13.56
CA LEU A 181 14.29 12.16 -13.94
C LEU A 181 14.38 12.20 -15.47
N ASP A 182 14.50 13.40 -16.01
CA ASP A 182 14.79 13.61 -17.43
C ASP A 182 16.28 13.40 -17.67
N ARG A 183 16.62 12.23 -18.20
CA ARG A 183 18.00 11.82 -18.41
C ARG A 183 18.19 11.26 -19.80
N GLY A 184 19.22 11.73 -20.49
CA GLY A 184 19.51 11.36 -21.88
C GLY A 184 20.17 9.98 -22.04
N ASP A 185 20.62 9.39 -20.93
CA ASP A 185 21.17 8.04 -20.85
C ASP A 185 20.09 6.98 -20.56
N ASP A 186 20.46 5.73 -20.79
CA ASP A 186 19.70 4.60 -20.28
C ASP A 186 19.98 4.47 -18.78
N PRO A 187 18.94 4.46 -17.91
CA PRO A 187 19.14 4.29 -16.48
C PRO A 187 19.87 2.96 -16.17
N PRO A 188 20.66 2.91 -15.08
CA PRO A 188 21.27 1.65 -14.65
C PRO A 188 20.19 0.60 -14.38
N ALA A 189 20.50 -0.67 -14.66
CA ALA A 189 19.54 -1.77 -14.58
C ALA A 189 18.91 -1.94 -13.18
N GLY A 190 19.67 -1.67 -12.12
CA GLY A 190 19.17 -1.79 -10.75
C GLY A 190 19.09 -3.22 -10.21
N ASP A 191 19.72 -4.19 -10.87
CA ASP A 191 19.69 -5.62 -10.51
C ASP A 191 20.17 -5.91 -9.07
N GLN A 192 20.97 -5.02 -8.49
CA GLN A 192 21.41 -5.11 -7.09
C GLN A 192 20.29 -4.79 -6.08
N TYR A 193 19.23 -4.12 -6.53
CA TYR A 193 18.12 -3.69 -5.68
C TYR A 193 16.93 -4.65 -5.81
N PRO A 194 16.25 -4.94 -4.70
CA PRO A 194 15.01 -5.71 -4.76
C PRO A 194 13.95 -4.96 -5.58
N ALA A 195 13.02 -5.72 -6.17
CA ALA A 195 11.84 -5.14 -6.80
C ALA A 195 11.08 -4.21 -5.83
N TRP A 196 10.41 -3.18 -6.35
CA TRP A 196 9.69 -2.18 -5.55
C TRP A 196 8.66 -2.79 -4.57
N ASN A 197 8.10 -3.94 -4.92
CA ASN A 197 7.12 -4.71 -4.14
C ASN A 197 7.69 -6.00 -3.52
N ALA A 198 9.01 -6.17 -3.50
CA ALA A 198 9.63 -7.31 -2.84
C ALA A 198 9.28 -7.30 -1.36
N CYS A 199 8.90 -8.46 -0.81
CA CYS A 199 8.52 -8.59 0.59
C CYS A 199 9.70 -8.14 1.48
N ALA A 200 9.44 -7.26 2.43
CA ALA A 200 10.43 -6.92 3.46
C ALA A 200 10.53 -8.03 4.53
N ILE A 201 9.48 -8.86 4.64
CA ILE A 201 9.42 -10.02 5.54
C ILE A 201 9.79 -11.25 4.70
N GLU A 202 10.88 -11.94 5.05
CA GLU A 202 11.22 -13.22 4.43
C GLU A 202 10.03 -14.16 4.55
N ALA A 203 9.78 -14.94 3.48
CA ALA A 203 8.65 -15.86 3.37
C ALA A 203 8.52 -16.86 4.54
N ASP A 204 9.58 -17.00 5.35
CA ASP A 204 9.72 -17.89 6.50
C ASP A 204 9.84 -17.17 7.86
N ALA A 205 9.44 -15.89 7.97
CA ALA A 205 9.39 -15.25 9.30
C ALA A 205 8.49 -16.11 10.20
N ALA A 206 9.17 -16.72 11.18
CA ALA A 206 8.73 -17.87 11.95
C ALA A 206 7.31 -17.73 12.49
N ASP A 207 6.66 -18.89 12.60
CA ASP A 207 5.55 -19.18 13.50
C ASP A 207 5.57 -18.20 14.68
N PRO A 208 4.58 -17.28 14.82
CA PRO A 208 4.56 -16.33 15.91
C PRO A 208 4.48 -17.16 17.18
N GLY A 209 5.64 -17.34 17.82
CA GLY A 209 5.80 -18.28 18.92
C GLY A 209 4.70 -18.08 19.95
N ASP A 210 3.92 -19.14 20.14
CA ASP A 210 3.16 -19.49 21.34
C ASP A 210 2.89 -18.31 22.29
N SER A 211 2.07 -17.36 21.83
CA SER A 211 1.57 -16.29 22.68
C SER A 211 0.05 -16.21 22.57
N GLY A 212 -0.62 -17.22 23.15
CA GLY A 212 -2.06 -17.18 23.43
C GLY A 212 -2.89 -18.26 22.74
N ASP A 213 -2.48 -19.52 22.89
CA ASP A 213 -3.03 -20.71 22.21
C ASP A 213 -4.57 -20.77 22.13
N ALA A 214 -5.28 -20.40 23.22
CA ALA A 214 -6.74 -20.51 23.26
C ALA A 214 -7.48 -19.45 22.43
N ALA A 215 -7.06 -18.18 22.48
CA ALA A 215 -7.72 -17.09 21.74
C ALA A 215 -7.43 -17.21 20.24
N MET A 216 -6.19 -17.56 19.90
CA MET A 216 -5.77 -17.82 18.52
C MET A 216 -6.52 -19.03 17.93
N SER A 217 -6.68 -20.11 18.70
CA SER A 217 -7.48 -21.27 18.31
C SER A 217 -8.96 -20.91 18.10
N GLN A 218 -9.53 -20.05 18.97
CA GLN A 218 -10.91 -19.61 18.82
C GLN A 218 -11.12 -18.82 17.52
N HIS A 219 -10.23 -17.87 17.20
CA HIS A 219 -10.34 -17.09 15.96
C HIS A 219 -10.21 -17.97 14.71
N LEU A 220 -9.36 -18.99 14.74
CA LEU A 220 -9.26 -19.97 13.65
C LEU A 220 -10.58 -20.75 13.47
N ALA A 221 -11.17 -21.23 14.57
CA ALA A 221 -12.45 -21.92 14.55
C ALA A 221 -13.59 -21.02 14.03
N ASP A 222 -13.62 -19.77 14.49
CA ASP A 222 -14.61 -18.77 14.05
C ASP A 222 -14.51 -18.49 12.55
N LEU A 223 -13.27 -18.32 12.04
CA LEU A 223 -13.03 -18.12 10.62
C LEU A 223 -13.44 -19.35 9.81
N HIS A 224 -13.08 -20.56 10.26
CA HIS A 224 -13.47 -21.79 9.57
C HIS A 224 -14.99 -21.92 9.46
N ALA A 225 -15.72 -21.71 10.56
CA ALA A 225 -17.18 -21.73 10.56
C ALA A 225 -17.80 -20.65 9.66
N TYR A 226 -17.14 -19.49 9.56
CA TYR A 226 -17.54 -18.45 8.61
C TYR A 226 -17.35 -18.89 7.16
N LEU A 227 -16.19 -19.45 6.81
CA LEU A 227 -15.89 -19.93 5.46
C LEU A 227 -16.82 -21.08 5.06
N GLU A 228 -17.19 -21.98 5.97
CA GLU A 228 -18.19 -23.04 5.70
C GLU A 228 -19.58 -22.47 5.38
N ARG A 229 -19.95 -21.35 5.98
CA ARG A 229 -21.29 -20.75 5.83
C ARG A 229 -21.38 -19.82 4.62
N GLU A 230 -20.38 -18.99 4.43
CA GLU A 230 -20.43 -17.88 3.49
C GLU A 230 -19.61 -18.13 2.20
N GLU A 231 -18.67 -19.07 2.21
CA GLU A 231 -17.74 -19.39 1.11
C GLU A 231 -17.73 -20.89 0.75
N GLU A 232 -16.91 -21.28 -0.23
CA GLU A 232 -16.58 -22.69 -0.49
C GLU A 232 -15.30 -23.06 0.26
N VAL A 233 -15.44 -23.51 1.51
CA VAL A 233 -14.31 -23.82 2.42
C VAL A 233 -13.28 -24.77 1.80
N GLY A 234 -13.70 -25.69 0.92
CA GLY A 234 -12.80 -26.64 0.22
C GLY A 234 -11.77 -25.96 -0.68
N ARG A 235 -11.95 -24.68 -1.03
CA ARG A 235 -10.97 -23.88 -1.77
C ARG A 235 -9.87 -23.31 -0.89
N PHE A 236 -9.94 -23.42 0.43
CA PHE A 236 -8.98 -22.84 1.37
C PHE A 236 -8.15 -23.95 2.00
N ALA A 237 -6.93 -24.14 1.49
CA ALA A 237 -5.98 -25.13 1.98
C ALA A 237 -4.96 -24.49 2.94
N ASP A 238 -4.42 -25.28 3.87
CA ASP A 238 -3.34 -24.89 4.79
C ASP A 238 -3.63 -23.61 5.60
N LEU A 239 -4.89 -23.44 6.02
CA LEU A 239 -5.29 -22.26 6.81
C LEU A 239 -4.61 -22.26 8.17
N THR A 240 -3.75 -21.26 8.38
CA THR A 240 -2.94 -21.07 9.59
C THR A 240 -3.04 -19.63 10.07
N ILE A 241 -2.99 -19.43 11.38
CA ILE A 241 -2.97 -18.09 11.97
C ILE A 241 -1.56 -17.51 11.89
N ALA A 242 -1.45 -16.26 11.46
CA ALA A 242 -0.20 -15.52 11.31
C ALA A 242 0.02 -14.49 12.42
N GLY A 243 -1.01 -14.13 13.18
CA GLY A 243 -0.89 -13.23 14.33
C GLY A 243 -2.08 -12.28 14.48
N ILE A 244 -1.96 -11.38 15.46
CA ILE A 244 -2.94 -10.31 15.71
C ILE A 244 -2.35 -8.99 15.23
N LEU A 245 -3.11 -8.24 14.43
CA LEU A 245 -2.75 -6.92 13.90
C LEU A 245 -3.66 -5.85 14.50
N HIS A 246 -3.05 -4.76 14.94
CA HIS A 246 -3.75 -3.55 15.36
C HIS A 246 -3.72 -2.54 14.23
N LEU A 247 -4.82 -2.42 13.48
CA LEU A 247 -4.91 -1.55 12.32
C LEU A 247 -5.70 -0.28 12.65
N GLY A 248 -5.56 0.77 11.86
CA GLY A 248 -6.34 2.01 12.02
C GLY A 248 -7.86 1.79 11.99
N VAL A 249 -8.31 0.66 11.43
CA VAL A 249 -9.72 0.27 11.28
C VAL A 249 -10.25 -0.56 12.45
N GLY A 250 -9.36 -1.07 13.30
CA GLY A 250 -9.64 -2.04 14.37
C GLY A 250 -8.63 -3.19 14.42
N THR A 251 -8.78 -4.06 15.42
CA THR A 251 -7.92 -5.23 15.61
C THR A 251 -8.43 -6.41 14.77
N CYS A 252 -7.52 -7.16 14.15
CA CYS A 252 -7.85 -8.39 13.43
C CYS A 252 -6.88 -9.53 13.70
N ALA A 253 -7.39 -10.75 13.56
CA ALA A 253 -6.55 -11.94 13.40
C ALA A 253 -6.18 -12.07 11.91
N GLN A 254 -4.90 -12.16 11.62
CA GLN A 254 -4.39 -12.43 10.28
C GLN A 254 -4.16 -13.93 10.12
N PHE A 255 -4.54 -14.46 8.96
CA PHE A 255 -4.33 -15.86 8.57
C PHE A 255 -3.62 -15.93 7.22
N ARG A 256 -2.91 -17.03 7.00
CA ARG A 256 -2.32 -17.41 5.72
C ARG A 256 -2.93 -18.74 5.28
N CYS A 257 -3.17 -18.86 3.98
CA CYS A 257 -3.64 -20.09 3.35
C CYS A 257 -3.25 -20.11 1.88
N HIS A 258 -3.57 -21.21 1.21
CA HIS A 258 -3.63 -21.31 -0.24
C HIS A 258 -5.08 -21.36 -0.69
N TRP A 259 -5.41 -20.63 -1.75
CA TRP A 259 -6.76 -20.49 -2.25
C TRP A 259 -6.90 -21.01 -3.69
N GLY A 260 -7.98 -21.74 -3.95
CA GLY A 260 -8.33 -22.28 -5.26
C GLY A 260 -7.51 -23.51 -5.65
N GLU A 261 -7.86 -24.10 -6.79
CA GLU A 261 -7.19 -25.27 -7.39
C GLU A 261 -5.72 -24.97 -7.76
N GLU A 262 -5.40 -23.71 -8.03
CA GLU A 262 -4.05 -23.25 -8.35
C GLU A 262 -3.14 -23.10 -7.11
N GLY A 263 -3.71 -23.21 -5.90
CA GLY A 263 -2.96 -23.05 -4.65
C GLY A 263 -2.38 -21.64 -4.49
N LEU A 264 -3.16 -20.60 -4.84
CA LEU A 264 -2.69 -19.23 -4.78
C LEU A 264 -2.46 -18.81 -3.32
N PRO A 265 -1.28 -18.28 -2.94
CA PRO A 265 -1.07 -17.80 -1.59
C PRO A 265 -2.08 -16.70 -1.29
N MET A 266 -2.63 -16.67 -0.09
CA MET A 266 -3.62 -15.68 0.32
C MET A 266 -3.46 -15.32 1.80
N THR A 267 -3.66 -14.04 2.09
CA THR A 267 -3.78 -13.49 3.43
C THR A 267 -5.25 -13.18 3.71
N ILE A 268 -5.74 -13.59 4.87
CA ILE A 268 -7.08 -13.28 5.37
C ILE A 268 -6.95 -12.39 6.61
N ARG A 269 -7.65 -11.25 6.65
CA ARG A 269 -7.78 -10.43 7.87
C ARG A 269 -9.20 -10.54 8.40
N TRP A 270 -9.33 -11.05 9.62
CA TRP A 270 -10.60 -11.28 10.32
C TRP A 270 -10.76 -10.28 11.46
N PHE A 271 -11.61 -9.28 11.27
CA PHE A 271 -11.90 -8.25 12.27
C PHE A 271 -13.01 -8.71 13.20
N TYR A 272 -12.61 -9.34 14.30
CA TYR A 272 -13.50 -9.96 15.28
C TYR A 272 -14.18 -8.97 16.25
N GLU A 273 -13.76 -7.71 16.27
CA GLU A 273 -14.32 -6.67 17.17
C GLU A 273 -15.70 -6.15 16.74
N PHE A 274 -16.13 -6.45 15.51
CA PHE A 274 -17.43 -6.02 14.99
C PHE A 274 -18.52 -7.03 15.36
N GLU A 275 -19.73 -6.55 15.70
CA GLU A 275 -20.92 -7.37 16.04
C GLU A 275 -21.15 -8.52 15.05
N ILE A 276 -20.96 -8.21 13.76
CA ILE A 276 -20.71 -9.20 12.74
C ILE A 276 -19.26 -8.98 12.33
N PRO A 277 -18.39 -10.01 12.27
CA PRO A 277 -16.97 -9.82 11.93
C PRO A 277 -16.76 -9.38 10.48
N LYS A 278 -15.88 -8.40 10.26
CA LYS A 278 -15.50 -7.99 8.88
C LYS A 278 -14.36 -8.87 8.38
N ILE A 279 -14.29 -9.09 7.07
CA ILE A 279 -13.27 -9.96 6.48
C ILE A 279 -12.66 -9.33 5.25
N ARG A 280 -11.35 -9.55 5.08
CA ARG A 280 -10.60 -9.13 3.90
C ARG A 280 -9.76 -10.28 3.37
N PHE A 281 -9.77 -10.42 2.06
CA PHE A 281 -8.95 -11.37 1.32
C PHE A 281 -7.97 -10.60 0.44
N ASP A 282 -6.68 -10.90 0.55
CA ASP A 282 -5.64 -10.34 -0.29
C ASP A 282 -4.76 -11.47 -0.84
N PHE A 283 -4.57 -11.50 -2.16
CA PHE A 283 -3.77 -12.54 -2.80
C PHE A 283 -2.27 -12.29 -2.59
N GLY A 284 -1.58 -13.27 -2.02
CA GLY A 284 -0.18 -13.22 -1.59
C GLY A 284 -0.04 -13.05 -0.08
N TRP A 285 1.15 -13.33 0.43
CA TRP A 285 1.54 -13.03 1.82
C TRP A 285 2.29 -11.71 1.95
N ARG A 286 2.31 -10.92 0.86
CA ARG A 286 3.00 -9.63 0.77
C ARG A 286 2.02 -8.50 1.06
N ASP A 287 2.54 -7.42 1.63
CA ASP A 287 1.78 -6.16 1.71
C ASP A 287 1.31 -5.75 0.31
N TYR A 288 0.04 -5.39 0.18
CA TYR A 288 -0.62 -5.01 -1.09
C TYR A 288 -0.80 -6.09 -2.15
N GLY A 289 -0.64 -7.34 -1.75
CA GLY A 289 -0.87 -8.47 -2.62
C GLY A 289 0.29 -8.70 -3.58
N ALA A 290 0.75 -9.94 -3.64
CA ALA A 290 1.87 -10.34 -4.47
C ALA A 290 1.55 -10.36 -5.97
N MET A 291 0.28 -10.16 -6.32
CA MET A 291 -0.25 -10.41 -7.64
C MET A 291 -1.05 -9.21 -8.17
N PRO A 292 -0.96 -8.91 -9.48
CA PRO A 292 -1.72 -7.85 -10.13
C PRO A 292 -3.21 -8.21 -10.12
N GLU A 293 -3.87 -7.78 -9.05
CA GLU A 293 -5.26 -8.07 -8.71
C GLU A 293 -6.25 -7.64 -9.83
N ASN A 294 -5.92 -6.57 -10.57
CA ASN A 294 -6.67 -6.10 -11.74
C ASN A 294 -6.63 -7.08 -12.94
N GLN A 295 -5.57 -7.88 -13.07
CA GLN A 295 -5.41 -8.87 -14.14
C GLN A 295 -5.87 -10.25 -13.69
N LEU A 296 -5.51 -10.65 -12.47
CA LEU A 296 -5.85 -11.94 -11.90
C LEU A 296 -7.36 -12.04 -11.61
N GLY A 297 -7.98 -10.96 -11.15
CA GLY A 297 -9.37 -10.98 -10.73
C GLY A 297 -10.38 -11.42 -11.78
N PRO A 298 -10.38 -10.81 -12.98
CA PRO A 298 -11.24 -11.23 -14.07
C PRO A 298 -11.07 -12.71 -14.44
N GLN A 299 -9.83 -13.22 -14.43
CA GLN A 299 -9.53 -14.61 -14.76
C GLN A 299 -10.14 -15.57 -13.71
N LEU A 300 -10.01 -15.24 -12.42
CA LEU A 300 -10.59 -16.03 -11.35
C LEU A 300 -12.13 -16.01 -11.39
N MET A 301 -12.75 -14.88 -11.73
CA MET A 301 -14.21 -14.76 -11.88
C MET A 301 -14.78 -15.56 -13.05
N GLU A 302 -14.00 -15.76 -14.12
CA GLU A 302 -14.42 -16.60 -15.25
C GLU A 302 -14.34 -18.09 -14.88
N ARG A 303 -13.36 -18.45 -14.06
CA ARG A 303 -13.11 -19.84 -13.66
C ARG A 303 -14.09 -20.36 -12.59
N TYR A 304 -14.47 -19.51 -11.64
CA TYR A 304 -15.14 -19.89 -10.38
C TYR A 304 -16.49 -19.22 -10.19
#